data_AF-A0A840L4V9-F1
#
_entry.id   AF-A0A840L4V9-F1
#
_cell.length_a   1.000
_cell.length_b   1.000
_cell.length_c   1.000
_cell.angle_alpha   90.00
_cell.angle_beta   90.00
_cell.angle_gamma   90.00
#
_symmetry.space_group_name_H-M   'P 1'
#
loop_
_entity.id
_entity.type
_entity.pdbx_description
1 polymer ?
#
loop_
_entity_poly.entity_id
_entity_poly.type
_entity_poly.pdbx_seq_one_letter_code
_entity_poly.pdbx_strand_id
1 'polypeptide(L)'
;MADAATEAVWKILVVDDEPAIHQVTKLALRNFSIEGRASLLISAMSSLDAKEQLERHPDIAVILLDVVMESERAGLDLVKHIREEAKNSLVRIILRTGQPGQAPERSVMVEYDINDYKEKTELTAAKLFTAVMSSVRNFKQIYAMGHSRAGLAAMGHLNRELFAAADKPALAECLLRHFMQLELFKGAALWWGSAQGEPAALQGEALPPENVRARFPQAQATPGLALAVEGYQLLALPHVQELCLLSLQEKALLSEAELDALHLLADNAGAALTRCSL
;
A
#
# COMPACT_ATOMS: atom_id res chain seq x y z
N MET A 1 6.52 17.26 3.22
CA MET A 1 7.19 16.71 4.43
C MET A 1 6.22 15.77 5.14
N ALA A 2 6.46 14.47 5.02
CA ALA A 2 6.03 13.44 5.97
C ALA A 2 7.00 12.28 5.73
N ASP A 3 8.15 12.39 6.37
CA ASP A 3 9.24 11.42 6.33
C ASP A 3 9.20 10.57 7.60
N ALA A 4 9.96 9.47 7.56
CA ALA A 4 10.31 8.53 8.63
C ALA A 4 9.43 7.29 8.77
N ALA A 5 10.10 6.16 8.52
CA ALA A 5 9.86 4.82 9.04
C ALA A 5 9.82 4.80 10.58
N THR A 6 8.81 5.46 11.13
CA THR A 6 8.28 5.18 12.46
C THR A 6 7.51 3.88 12.30
N GLU A 7 7.78 2.84 13.09
CA GLU A 7 7.08 1.55 13.04
C GLU A 7 5.59 1.76 12.73
N ALA A 8 5.16 1.34 11.54
CA ALA A 8 3.84 1.72 11.01
C ALA A 8 2.73 1.26 11.96
N VAL A 9 2.19 2.16 12.76
CA VAL A 9 1.19 1.86 13.79
C VAL A 9 -0.12 1.43 13.14
N TRP A 10 -0.81 0.46 13.75
CA TRP A 10 -2.15 0.07 13.32
C TRP A 10 -3.16 1.11 13.79
N LYS A 11 -3.74 1.87 12.85
CA LYS A 11 -4.80 2.83 13.13
C LYS A 11 -6.14 2.11 13.30
N ILE A 12 -6.74 2.30 14.46
CA ILE A 12 -8.03 1.74 14.84
C ILE A 12 -8.96 2.90 15.17
N LEU A 13 -10.06 3.01 14.44
CA LEU A 13 -11.10 4.00 14.72
C LEU A 13 -12.12 3.41 15.70
N VAL A 14 -12.44 4.15 16.75
CA VAL A 14 -13.58 3.86 17.64
C VAL A 14 -14.64 4.90 17.38
N VAL A 15 -15.84 4.43 17.06
CA VAL A 15 -17.02 5.25 16.82
C VAL A 15 -18.09 4.83 17.82
N ASP A 16 -18.29 5.66 18.84
CA ASP A 16 -19.22 5.45 19.94
C ASP A 16 -19.53 6.84 20.54
N ASP A 17 -20.76 7.11 20.97
CA ASP A 17 -21.13 8.40 21.53
C ASP A 17 -20.82 8.48 23.04
N GLU A 18 -20.39 7.37 23.66
CA GLU A 18 -20.04 7.30 25.08
C GLU A 18 -18.52 7.50 25.31
N PRO A 19 -18.05 8.63 25.89
CA PRO A 19 -16.62 8.90 26.08
C PRO A 19 -15.89 7.83 26.91
N ALA A 20 -16.60 7.16 27.82
CA ALA A 20 -16.06 6.07 28.63
C ALA A 20 -15.63 4.87 27.79
N ILE A 21 -16.35 4.56 26.70
CA ILE A 21 -16.02 3.44 25.81
C ILE A 21 -14.68 3.67 25.11
N HIS A 22 -14.38 4.90 24.72
CA HIS A 22 -13.08 5.26 24.14
C HIS A 22 -11.93 5.03 25.12
N GLN A 23 -12.11 5.45 26.38
CA GLN A 23 -11.10 5.27 27.42
C GLN A 23 -10.87 3.79 27.75
N VAL A 24 -11.95 3.02 27.91
CA VAL A 24 -11.87 1.58 28.19
C VAL A 24 -11.22 0.84 27.02
N THR A 25 -11.60 1.15 25.78
CA THR A 25 -11.02 0.56 24.58
C THR A 25 -9.51 0.87 24.48
N LYS A 26 -9.13 2.10 24.80
CA LYS A 26 -7.71 2.51 24.86
C LYS A 26 -6.93 1.72 25.90
N LEU A 27 -7.47 1.55 27.10
CA LEU A 27 -6.82 0.76 28.15
C LEU A 27 -6.72 -0.72 27.76
N ALA A 28 -7.77 -1.26 27.14
CA ALA A 28 -7.80 -2.65 26.70
C ALA A 28 -6.74 -2.96 25.63
N LEU A 29 -6.48 -2.02 24.69
CA LEU A 29 -5.54 -2.24 23.59
C LEU A 29 -4.11 -1.74 23.88
N ARG A 30 -3.90 -0.86 24.87
CA ARG A 30 -2.60 -0.25 25.18
C ARG A 30 -1.47 -1.26 25.42
N ASN A 31 -1.79 -2.37 26.07
CA ASN A 31 -0.77 -3.34 26.50
C ASN A 31 -0.48 -4.41 25.45
N PHE A 32 -1.08 -4.32 24.26
CA PHE A 32 -0.94 -5.32 23.23
C PHE A 32 -0.18 -4.81 22.02
N SER A 33 0.75 -5.63 21.54
CA SER A 33 1.34 -5.50 20.22
C SER A 33 0.54 -6.35 19.23
N ILE A 34 0.19 -5.78 18.09
CA ILE A 34 -0.53 -6.46 17.01
C ILE A 34 0.44 -6.65 15.86
N GLU A 35 0.75 -7.90 15.50
CA GLU A 35 1.69 -8.21 14.42
C GLU A 35 3.06 -7.52 14.58
N GLY A 36 3.53 -7.40 15.82
CA GLY A 36 4.82 -6.75 16.12
C GLY A 36 4.77 -5.22 16.07
N ARG A 37 3.60 -4.60 15.92
CA ARG A 37 3.43 -3.14 15.83
C ARG A 37 2.48 -2.61 16.91
N ALA A 38 2.71 -1.37 17.35
CA ALA A 38 1.80 -0.67 18.24
C ALA A 38 0.49 -0.30 17.54
N SER A 39 -0.57 -0.05 18.32
CA SER A 39 -1.85 0.46 17.80
C SER A 39 -2.03 1.94 18.16
N LEU A 40 -2.62 2.69 17.23
CA LEU A 40 -3.06 4.07 17.44
C LEU A 40 -4.59 4.09 17.40
N LEU A 41 -5.19 4.53 18.50
CA LEU A 41 -6.63 4.71 18.61
C LEU A 41 -7.04 6.12 18.19
N ILE A 42 -7.92 6.18 17.21
CA ILE A 42 -8.59 7.39 16.73
C ILE A 42 -10.04 7.33 17.22
N SER A 43 -10.58 8.45 17.67
CA SER A 43 -11.92 8.52 18.25
C SER A 43 -12.82 9.39 17.39
N ALA A 44 -14.06 8.95 17.21
CA ALA A 44 -15.16 9.71 16.63
C ALA A 44 -16.38 9.55 17.54
N MET A 45 -17.04 10.66 17.89
CA MET A 45 -18.19 10.66 18.80
C MET A 45 -19.52 10.56 18.06
N SER A 46 -19.48 10.55 16.73
CA SER A 46 -20.62 10.65 15.85
C SER A 46 -20.31 10.01 14.49
N SER A 47 -21.35 9.70 13.73
CA SER A 47 -21.24 9.23 12.35
C SER A 47 -20.59 10.28 11.44
N LEU A 48 -20.82 11.57 11.70
CA LEU A 48 -20.19 12.66 10.96
C LEU A 48 -18.69 12.73 11.26
N ASP A 49 -18.33 12.70 12.55
CA ASP A 49 -16.94 12.69 13.00
C ASP A 49 -16.20 11.49 12.39
N ALA A 50 -16.84 10.32 12.36
CA ALA A 50 -16.24 9.12 11.80
C ALA A 50 -15.91 9.28 10.31
N LYS A 51 -16.80 9.90 9.53
CA LYS A 51 -16.53 10.22 8.12
C LYS A 51 -15.33 11.15 7.97
N GLU A 52 -15.26 12.22 8.77
CA GLU A 52 -14.11 13.13 8.76
C GLU A 52 -12.80 12.42 9.11
N GLN A 53 -12.81 11.50 10.10
CA GLN A 53 -11.63 10.73 10.47
C GLN A 53 -11.20 9.77 9.35
N LEU A 54 -12.15 9.14 8.66
CA LEU A 54 -11.87 8.25 7.53
C LEU A 54 -11.28 8.99 6.33
N GLU A 55 -11.71 10.24 6.08
CA GLU A 55 -11.10 11.09 5.07
C GLU A 55 -9.68 11.53 5.44
N ARG A 56 -9.45 11.90 6.71
CA ARG A 56 -8.12 12.31 7.21
C ARG A 56 -7.15 11.15 7.32
N HIS A 57 -7.65 9.93 7.52
CA HIS A 57 -6.87 8.73 7.78
C HIS A 57 -7.33 7.57 6.90
N PRO A 58 -7.02 7.59 5.59
CA PRO A 58 -7.43 6.53 4.65
C PRO A 58 -6.80 5.16 4.97
N ASP A 59 -5.77 5.13 5.81
CA ASP A 59 -5.04 3.95 6.27
C ASP A 59 -5.57 3.36 7.59
N ILE A 60 -6.76 3.74 8.03
CA ILE A 60 -7.46 3.06 9.14
C ILE A 60 -7.68 1.59 8.75
N ALA A 61 -7.15 0.68 9.58
CA ALA A 61 -7.24 -0.75 9.35
C ALA A 61 -8.55 -1.36 9.88
N VAL A 62 -8.99 -0.89 11.05
CA VAL A 62 -10.15 -1.43 11.77
C VAL A 62 -11.03 -0.30 12.31
N ILE A 63 -12.34 -0.48 12.24
CA ILE A 63 -13.35 0.36 12.89
C ILE A 63 -14.07 -0.49 13.93
N LEU A 64 -14.09 -0.02 15.17
CA LEU A 64 -14.94 -0.50 16.25
C LEU A 64 -16.15 0.44 16.31
N LEU A 65 -17.32 -0.03 15.90
CA LEU A 65 -18.46 0.83 15.62
C LEU A 65 -19.67 0.42 16.45
N ASP A 66 -20.24 1.36 17.20
CA ASP A 66 -21.55 1.16 17.82
C ASP A 66 -22.67 1.26 16.79
N VAL A 67 -23.70 0.42 16.96
CA VAL A 67 -24.88 0.41 16.09
C VAL A 67 -25.80 1.59 16.39
N VAL A 68 -26.02 1.86 17.68
CA VAL A 68 -26.98 2.85 18.17
C VAL A 68 -26.22 4.03 18.73
N MET A 69 -26.32 5.18 18.08
CA MET A 69 -25.70 6.43 18.52
C MET A 69 -26.73 7.57 18.38
N GLU A 70 -26.57 8.45 17.40
CA GLU A 70 -27.51 9.55 17.14
C GLU A 70 -28.89 9.06 16.69
N SER A 71 -28.96 7.85 16.16
CA SER A 71 -30.18 7.12 15.85
C SER A 71 -29.98 5.62 16.10
N GLU A 72 -31.07 4.86 16.13
CA GLU A 72 -31.05 3.40 16.30
C GLU A 72 -30.29 2.65 15.19
N ARG A 73 -30.03 3.31 14.05
CA ARG A 73 -29.36 2.71 12.88
C ARG A 73 -28.15 3.50 12.42
N ALA A 74 -27.71 4.52 13.17
CA ALA A 74 -26.63 5.40 12.79
C ALA A 74 -25.36 4.64 12.38
N GLY A 75 -24.98 3.61 13.15
CA GLY A 75 -23.84 2.77 12.81
C GLY A 75 -24.04 2.00 11.51
N LEU A 76 -25.21 1.41 11.28
CA LEU A 76 -25.51 0.67 10.04
C LEU A 76 -25.51 1.59 8.81
N ASP A 77 -26.05 2.80 8.95
CA ASP A 77 -26.05 3.80 7.88
C ASP A 77 -24.61 4.29 7.59
N LEU A 78 -23.76 4.43 8.61
CA LEU A 78 -22.35 4.70 8.43
C LEU A 78 -21.63 3.56 7.69
N VAL A 79 -21.92 2.29 8.00
CA VAL A 79 -21.34 1.16 7.26
C VAL A 79 -21.73 1.21 5.78
N LYS A 80 -23.00 1.48 5.47
CA LYS A 80 -23.45 1.65 4.07
C LYS A 80 -22.68 2.76 3.36
N HIS A 81 -22.53 3.91 3.99
CA HIS A 81 -21.74 5.00 3.43
C HIS A 81 -20.28 4.55 3.15
N ILE A 82 -19.65 3.85 4.08
CA ILE A 82 -18.26 3.36 3.91
C ILE A 82 -18.15 2.37 2.73
N ARG A 83 -19.11 1.46 2.59
CA ARG A 83 -19.07 0.39 1.58
C ARG A 83 -19.56 0.82 0.20
N GLU A 84 -20.63 1.61 0.13
CA GLU A 84 -21.31 1.95 -1.12
C GLU A 84 -20.84 3.29 -1.69
N GLU A 85 -20.71 4.32 -0.85
CA GLU A 85 -20.34 5.67 -1.28
C GLU A 85 -18.82 5.83 -1.34
N ALA A 86 -18.13 5.60 -0.21
CA ALA A 86 -16.68 5.70 -0.13
C ALA A 86 -15.95 4.51 -0.79
N LYS A 87 -16.68 3.43 -1.10
CA LYS A 87 -16.17 2.19 -1.71
C LYS A 87 -14.94 1.61 -1.00
N ASN A 88 -14.86 1.81 0.31
CA ASN A 88 -13.74 1.31 1.11
C ASN A 88 -14.06 -0.12 1.57
N SER A 89 -13.76 -1.09 0.71
CA SER A 89 -13.86 -2.52 1.02
C SER A 89 -12.61 -3.08 1.71
N LEU A 90 -11.61 -2.24 2.01
CA LEU A 90 -10.37 -2.64 2.68
C LEU A 90 -10.53 -2.56 4.20
N VAL A 91 -11.08 -1.47 4.72
CA VAL A 91 -11.23 -1.28 6.17
C VAL A 91 -12.10 -2.37 6.79
N ARG A 92 -11.67 -2.92 7.91
CA ARG A 92 -12.44 -3.95 8.63
C ARG A 92 -13.36 -3.31 9.64
N ILE A 93 -14.61 -3.77 9.72
CA ILE A 93 -15.63 -3.19 10.61
C ILE A 93 -16.07 -4.27 11.61
N ILE A 94 -15.91 -3.96 12.89
CA ILE A 94 -16.45 -4.75 13.99
C ILE A 94 -17.59 -3.95 14.61
N LEU A 95 -18.82 -4.44 14.44
CA LEU A 95 -19.99 -3.84 15.08
C LEU A 95 -20.07 -4.24 16.55
N ARG A 96 -20.47 -3.29 17.37
CA ARG A 96 -20.75 -3.46 18.79
C ARG A 96 -22.17 -2.98 19.06
N THR A 97 -22.95 -3.68 19.89
CA THR A 97 -24.25 -3.16 20.36
C THR A 97 -24.52 -3.60 21.79
N GLY A 98 -25.17 -2.74 22.57
CA GLY A 98 -25.73 -3.11 23.89
C GLY A 98 -27.11 -3.77 23.81
N GLN A 99 -27.77 -3.72 22.64
CA GLN A 99 -29.14 -4.22 22.45
C GLN A 99 -29.22 -5.13 21.21
N PRO A 100 -28.97 -6.44 21.38
CA PRO A 100 -29.25 -7.42 20.33
C PRO A 100 -30.78 -7.54 20.16
N GLY A 101 -31.32 -7.12 19.02
CA GLY A 101 -32.78 -7.21 18.80
C GLY A 101 -33.34 -6.65 17.51
N GLN A 102 -32.64 -5.72 16.83
CA GLN A 102 -33.17 -5.11 15.60
C GLN A 102 -33.06 -5.99 14.35
N ALA A 103 -32.07 -6.88 14.29
CA ALA A 103 -31.89 -7.82 13.20
C ALA A 103 -30.99 -8.99 13.67
N PRO A 104 -31.17 -10.21 13.13
CA PRO A 104 -30.29 -11.33 13.41
C PRO A 104 -28.85 -10.99 13.01
N GLU A 105 -27.88 -11.25 13.90
CA GLU A 105 -26.45 -11.01 13.70
C GLU A 105 -25.97 -11.43 12.30
N ARG A 106 -26.34 -12.65 11.90
CA ARG A 106 -25.96 -13.23 10.61
C ARG A 106 -26.45 -12.42 9.42
N SER A 107 -27.66 -11.85 9.49
CA SER A 107 -28.20 -11.03 8.40
C SER A 107 -27.43 -9.72 8.28
N VAL A 108 -27.15 -9.06 9.40
CA VAL A 108 -26.37 -7.81 9.42
C VAL A 108 -24.96 -8.04 8.88
N MET A 109 -24.31 -9.16 9.25
CA MET A 109 -23.00 -9.52 8.74
C MET A 109 -22.94 -9.58 7.21
N VAL A 110 -23.96 -10.20 6.60
CA VAL A 110 -24.01 -10.40 5.15
C VAL A 110 -24.45 -9.14 4.41
N GLU A 111 -25.50 -8.47 4.89
CA GLU A 111 -26.09 -7.31 4.21
C GLU A 111 -25.17 -6.09 4.19
N TYR A 112 -24.37 -5.90 5.25
CA TYR A 112 -23.55 -4.71 5.43
C TYR A 112 -22.04 -4.95 5.19
N ASP A 113 -21.63 -6.16 4.78
CA ASP A 113 -20.22 -6.54 4.57
C ASP A 113 -19.31 -6.11 5.74
N ILE A 114 -19.72 -6.49 6.95
CA ILE A 114 -18.95 -6.29 8.19
C ILE A 114 -18.18 -7.56 8.55
N ASN A 115 -17.11 -7.40 9.33
CA ASN A 115 -16.16 -8.48 9.59
C ASN A 115 -16.41 -9.22 10.89
N ASP A 116 -17.04 -8.55 11.86
CA ASP A 116 -17.44 -9.16 13.12
C ASP A 116 -18.61 -8.39 13.74
N TYR A 117 -19.37 -9.06 14.58
CA TYR A 117 -20.44 -8.49 15.39
C TYR A 117 -20.29 -8.97 16.83
N LYS A 118 -20.42 -8.06 17.79
CA LYS A 118 -20.20 -8.34 19.20
C LYS A 118 -21.18 -7.60 20.10
N GLU A 119 -21.69 -8.28 21.10
CA GLU A 119 -22.44 -7.63 22.17
C GLU A 119 -21.50 -6.87 23.11
N LYS A 120 -21.84 -5.62 23.47
CA LYS A 120 -21.04 -4.76 24.37
C LYS A 120 -20.82 -5.43 25.73
N THR A 121 -21.83 -6.17 26.23
CA THR A 121 -21.83 -6.86 27.53
C THR A 121 -20.86 -8.05 27.60
N GLU A 122 -20.58 -8.69 26.46
CA GLU A 122 -19.75 -9.89 26.42
C GLU A 122 -18.29 -9.63 26.03
N LEU A 123 -17.95 -8.38 25.71
CA LEU A 123 -16.69 -7.99 25.11
C LEU A 123 -15.62 -7.68 26.17
N THR A 124 -14.98 -8.73 26.70
CA THR A 124 -13.80 -8.58 27.56
C THR A 124 -12.61 -8.02 26.78
N ALA A 125 -11.63 -7.42 27.47
CA ALA A 125 -10.41 -6.91 26.85
C ALA A 125 -9.68 -7.97 26.00
N ALA A 126 -9.64 -9.23 26.45
CA ALA A 126 -9.02 -10.33 25.71
C ALA A 126 -9.79 -10.70 24.43
N LYS A 127 -11.13 -10.69 24.48
CA LYS A 127 -11.97 -10.93 23.30
C LYS A 127 -11.84 -9.78 22.30
N LEU A 128 -11.87 -8.53 22.78
CA LEU A 128 -11.64 -7.36 21.94
C LEU A 128 -10.28 -7.42 21.25
N PHE A 129 -9.21 -7.74 22.00
CA PHE A 129 -7.88 -7.89 21.43
C PHE A 129 -7.85 -8.96 20.33
N THR A 130 -8.41 -10.14 20.60
CA THR A 130 -8.45 -11.24 19.61
C THR A 130 -9.20 -10.83 18.34
N ALA A 131 -10.34 -10.15 18.48
CA ALA A 131 -11.14 -9.67 17.35
C ALA A 131 -10.37 -8.63 16.53
N VAL A 132 -9.83 -7.60 17.18
CA VAL A 132 -9.03 -6.55 16.53
C VAL A 132 -7.81 -7.13 15.82
N MET A 133 -7.09 -8.04 16.48
CA MET A 133 -5.93 -8.72 15.90
C MET A 133 -6.35 -9.45 14.61
N SER A 134 -7.44 -10.23 14.67
CA SER A 134 -7.93 -10.99 13.51
C SER A 134 -8.27 -10.07 12.35
N SER A 135 -8.95 -8.96 12.64
CA SER A 135 -9.27 -7.92 11.65
C SER A 135 -8.02 -7.27 11.07
N VAL A 136 -7.02 -6.92 11.88
CA VAL A 136 -5.76 -6.36 11.36
C VAL A 136 -5.03 -7.33 10.43
N ARG A 137 -4.98 -8.62 10.78
CA ARG A 137 -4.42 -9.65 9.88
C ARG A 137 -5.17 -9.71 8.56
N ASN A 138 -6.50 -9.72 8.61
CA ASN A 138 -7.35 -9.75 7.42
C ASN A 138 -7.15 -8.50 6.56
N PHE A 139 -7.10 -7.31 7.16
CA PHE A 139 -6.78 -6.06 6.48
C PHE A 139 -5.44 -6.17 5.73
N LYS A 140 -4.38 -6.58 6.43
CA LYS A 140 -3.03 -6.74 5.85
C LYS A 140 -3.03 -7.71 4.66
N GLN A 141 -3.74 -8.83 4.78
CA GLN A 141 -3.84 -9.83 3.71
C GLN A 141 -4.57 -9.27 2.47
N ILE A 142 -5.74 -8.66 2.64
CA ILE A 142 -6.52 -8.10 1.52
C ILE A 142 -5.76 -6.93 0.88
N TYR A 143 -5.14 -6.07 1.70
CA TYR A 143 -4.32 -4.95 1.22
C TYR A 143 -3.16 -5.45 0.34
N ALA A 144 -2.44 -6.47 0.81
CA ALA A 144 -1.35 -7.09 0.06
C ALA A 144 -1.86 -7.73 -1.25
N MET A 145 -2.98 -8.47 -1.21
CA MET A 145 -3.57 -9.07 -2.41
C MET A 145 -4.02 -8.03 -3.44
N GLY A 146 -4.58 -6.90 -2.99
CA GLY A 146 -4.94 -5.77 -3.84
C GLY A 146 -3.73 -5.19 -4.56
N HIS A 147 -2.63 -4.98 -3.83
CA HIS A 147 -1.37 -4.51 -4.40
C HIS A 147 -0.76 -5.53 -5.38
N SER A 148 -0.76 -6.82 -5.04
CA SER A 148 -0.26 -7.86 -5.97
C SER A 148 -1.08 -7.93 -7.26
N ARG A 149 -2.41 -7.79 -7.17
CA ARG A 149 -3.28 -7.73 -8.37
C ARG A 149 -3.02 -6.50 -9.23
N ALA A 150 -2.88 -5.33 -8.60
CA ALA A 150 -2.54 -4.10 -9.31
C ALA A 150 -1.17 -4.22 -9.99
N GLY A 151 -0.17 -4.78 -9.29
CA GLY A 151 1.15 -5.07 -9.83
C GLY A 151 1.10 -6.02 -11.05
N LEU A 152 0.41 -7.15 -10.93
CA LEU A 152 0.24 -8.11 -12.04
C LEU A 152 -0.47 -7.48 -13.26
N ALA A 153 -1.51 -6.67 -13.02
CA ALA A 153 -2.22 -5.97 -14.10
C ALA A 153 -1.30 -4.94 -14.78
N ALA A 154 -0.55 -4.17 -13.99
CA ALA A 154 0.45 -3.22 -14.50
C ALA A 154 1.52 -3.92 -15.36
N MET A 155 2.01 -5.08 -14.92
CA MET A 155 2.98 -5.88 -15.69
C MET A 155 2.42 -6.37 -17.04
N GLY A 156 1.15 -6.79 -17.09
CA GLY A 156 0.49 -7.21 -18.32
C GLY A 156 0.28 -6.07 -19.33
N HIS A 157 -0.02 -4.86 -18.85
CA HIS A 157 -0.12 -3.66 -19.69
C HIS A 157 1.26 -3.20 -20.18
N LEU A 158 2.25 -3.22 -19.30
CA LEU A 158 3.63 -2.86 -19.58
C LEU A 158 4.19 -3.67 -20.75
N ASN A 159 4.02 -5.00 -20.77
CA ASN A 159 4.54 -5.80 -21.88
C ASN A 159 3.98 -5.36 -23.24
N ARG A 160 2.68 -5.05 -23.34
CA ARG A 160 2.11 -4.56 -24.60
C ARG A 160 2.66 -3.20 -25.02
N GLU A 161 2.80 -2.26 -24.08
CA GLU A 161 3.28 -0.92 -24.39
C GLU A 161 4.78 -0.87 -24.68
N LEU A 162 5.60 -1.63 -23.94
CA LEU A 162 7.03 -1.77 -24.22
C LEU A 162 7.27 -2.31 -25.62
N PHE A 163 6.54 -3.37 -26.01
CA PHE A 163 6.58 -3.90 -27.38
C PHE A 163 5.79 -3.04 -28.38
N ALA A 164 5.21 -1.91 -28.01
CA ALA A 164 4.63 -0.95 -28.96
C ALA A 164 5.51 0.30 -29.15
N ALA A 165 6.51 0.53 -28.29
CA ALA A 165 7.38 1.69 -28.36
C ALA A 165 8.15 1.74 -29.69
N ALA A 166 8.13 2.91 -30.34
CA ALA A 166 8.74 3.13 -31.64
C ALA A 166 10.26 3.37 -31.57
N ASP A 167 10.72 4.01 -30.48
CA ASP A 167 12.12 4.41 -30.29
C ASP A 167 12.52 4.38 -28.80
N LYS A 168 13.81 4.65 -28.53
CA LYS A 168 14.37 4.64 -27.16
C LYS A 168 13.69 5.66 -26.23
N PRO A 169 13.43 6.92 -26.63
CA PRO A 169 12.70 7.87 -25.78
C PRO A 169 11.27 7.45 -25.44
N ALA A 170 10.50 6.95 -26.42
CA ALA A 170 9.13 6.48 -26.16
C ALA A 170 9.10 5.28 -25.20
N LEU A 171 10.09 4.39 -25.31
CA LEU A 171 10.25 3.28 -24.39
C LEU A 171 10.62 3.74 -22.99
N ALA A 172 11.49 4.76 -22.88
CA ALA A 172 11.89 5.34 -21.60
C ALA A 172 10.69 5.96 -20.86
N GLU A 173 9.87 6.73 -21.57
CA GLU A 173 8.66 7.31 -21.02
C GLU A 173 7.67 6.24 -20.55
N CYS A 174 7.47 5.20 -21.36
CA CYS A 174 6.61 4.07 -21.03
C CYS A 174 7.06 3.33 -19.76
N LEU A 175 8.36 3.05 -19.64
CA LEU A 175 8.95 2.41 -18.48
C LEU A 175 8.72 3.25 -17.22
N LEU A 176 9.13 4.53 -17.25
CA LEU A 176 9.02 5.41 -16.09
C LEU A 176 7.57 5.58 -15.64
N ARG A 177 6.64 5.78 -16.59
CA ARG A 177 5.21 5.88 -16.28
C ARG A 177 4.70 4.65 -15.54
N HIS A 178 5.07 3.45 -15.99
CA HIS A 178 4.64 2.20 -15.35
C HIS A 178 5.31 1.96 -14.00
N PHE A 179 6.62 2.23 -13.87
CA PHE A 179 7.31 2.11 -12.58
C PHE A 179 6.69 3.04 -11.52
N MET A 180 6.27 4.25 -11.92
CA MET A 180 5.57 5.16 -11.02
C MET A 180 4.15 4.67 -10.65
N GLN A 181 3.45 3.97 -11.55
CA GLN A 181 2.12 3.38 -11.26
C GLN A 181 2.17 2.24 -10.24
N LEU A 182 3.31 1.57 -10.06
CA LEU A 182 3.45 0.52 -9.06
C LEU A 182 3.44 1.06 -7.62
N GLU A 183 3.58 2.38 -7.44
CA GLU A 183 3.66 3.07 -6.13
C GLU A 183 4.75 2.56 -5.17
N LEU A 184 5.66 1.70 -5.65
CA LEU A 184 6.81 1.15 -4.93
C LEU A 184 7.94 2.17 -4.75
N PHE A 185 7.97 3.20 -5.60
CA PHE A 185 9.07 4.17 -5.67
C PHE A 185 8.57 5.60 -5.49
N LYS A 186 9.39 6.45 -4.87
CA LYS A 186 9.11 7.90 -4.72
C LYS A 186 9.46 8.68 -6.00
N GLY A 187 10.41 8.15 -6.75
CA GLY A 187 10.88 8.70 -8.01
C GLY A 187 11.62 7.64 -8.81
N ALA A 188 11.65 7.82 -10.11
CA ALA A 188 12.40 6.97 -11.03
C ALA A 188 13.07 7.86 -12.08
N ALA A 189 14.25 7.46 -12.53
CA ALA A 189 14.92 8.05 -13.68
C ALA A 189 15.59 6.98 -14.53
N LEU A 190 15.61 7.21 -15.84
CA LEU A 190 16.24 6.31 -16.80
C LEU A 190 17.48 6.95 -17.41
N TRP A 191 18.55 6.16 -17.48
CA TRP A 191 19.88 6.58 -17.89
C TRP A 191 20.38 5.72 -19.03
N TRP A 192 21.08 6.36 -19.95
CA TRP A 192 21.68 5.72 -21.12
C TRP A 192 23.15 6.03 -21.16
N GLY A 193 23.97 5.01 -21.35
CA GLY A 193 25.40 5.20 -21.55
C GLY A 193 26.02 4.06 -22.34
N SER A 194 27.08 4.38 -23.08
CA SER A 194 28.03 3.39 -23.55
C SER A 194 29.13 3.22 -22.51
N ALA A 195 29.85 2.09 -22.53
CA ALA A 195 30.97 1.84 -21.62
C ALA A 195 32.10 2.89 -21.69
N GLN A 196 32.09 3.76 -22.70
CA GLN A 196 33.10 4.79 -22.96
C GLN A 196 32.54 6.22 -22.96
N GLY A 197 31.23 6.40 -22.81
CA GLY A 197 30.53 7.69 -22.89
C GLY A 197 30.01 8.19 -21.54
N GLU A 198 29.66 9.48 -21.46
CA GLU A 198 28.99 10.00 -20.26
C GLU A 198 27.53 9.56 -20.24
N PRO A 199 27.03 8.96 -19.14
CA PRO A 199 25.63 8.58 -19.05
C PRO A 199 24.73 9.82 -19.04
N ALA A 200 23.75 9.84 -19.93
CA ALA A 200 22.76 10.91 -20.00
C ALA A 200 21.44 10.44 -19.37
N ALA A 201 20.88 11.25 -18.48
CA ALA A 201 19.51 11.04 -18.01
C ALA A 201 18.55 11.37 -19.16
N LEU A 202 17.67 10.45 -19.51
CA LEU A 202 16.67 10.68 -20.55
C LEU A 202 15.42 11.35 -19.96
N GLN A 203 15.01 10.98 -18.74
CA GLN A 203 13.81 11.48 -18.07
C GLN A 203 13.75 11.06 -16.57
N GLY A 204 13.19 11.89 -15.69
CA GLY A 204 12.96 11.59 -14.25
C GLY A 204 13.73 12.48 -13.24
N GLU A 205 13.48 12.31 -11.93
CA GLU A 205 14.30 12.91 -10.85
C GLU A 205 15.61 12.11 -10.70
N ALA A 206 16.72 12.77 -11.03
CA ALA A 206 18.00 12.12 -11.26
C ALA A 206 18.82 11.98 -9.97
N LEU A 207 19.28 10.77 -9.70
CA LEU A 207 20.52 10.51 -8.95
C LEU A 207 21.64 11.40 -9.53
N PRO A 208 22.54 12.00 -8.73
CA PRO A 208 23.66 12.74 -9.28
C PRO A 208 24.43 11.93 -10.34
N PRO A 209 24.75 12.48 -11.52
CA PRO A 209 25.40 11.73 -12.60
C PRO A 209 26.73 11.07 -12.17
N GLU A 210 27.46 11.68 -11.23
CA GLU A 210 28.67 11.08 -10.64
C GLU A 210 28.41 9.73 -9.96
N ASN A 211 27.27 9.58 -9.29
CA ASN A 211 26.93 8.37 -8.55
C ASN A 211 26.52 7.23 -9.51
N VAL A 212 25.82 7.58 -10.58
CA VAL A 212 25.51 6.63 -11.67
C VAL A 212 26.80 6.18 -12.35
N ARG A 213 27.70 7.13 -12.65
CA ARG A 213 29.00 6.85 -13.30
C ARG A 213 29.88 5.93 -12.46
N ALA A 214 29.96 6.17 -11.14
CA ALA A 214 30.78 5.36 -10.24
C ALA A 214 30.34 3.89 -10.18
N ARG A 215 29.06 3.61 -10.44
CA ARG A 215 28.45 2.28 -10.33
C ARG A 215 28.23 1.61 -11.68
N PHE A 216 28.47 2.34 -12.77
CA PHE A 216 28.29 1.88 -14.15
C PHE A 216 29.05 0.57 -14.48
N PRO A 217 30.34 0.39 -14.10
CA PRO A 217 31.05 -0.85 -14.40
C PRO A 217 30.49 -2.06 -13.64
N GLN A 218 30.06 -1.84 -12.40
CA GLN A 218 29.46 -2.88 -11.56
C GLN A 218 28.10 -3.30 -12.13
N ALA A 219 27.28 -2.32 -12.52
CA ALA A 219 25.97 -2.56 -13.13
C ALA A 219 26.09 -3.32 -14.46
N GLN A 220 27.13 -3.03 -15.25
CA GLN A 220 27.42 -3.77 -16.49
C GLN A 220 27.85 -5.22 -16.25
N ALA A 221 28.58 -5.49 -15.15
CA ALA A 221 29.03 -6.84 -14.81
C ALA A 221 27.91 -7.72 -14.24
N THR A 222 26.84 -7.12 -13.69
CA THR A 222 25.71 -7.83 -13.08
C THR A 222 24.36 -7.29 -13.62
N PRO A 223 24.06 -7.47 -14.92
CA PRO A 223 22.77 -7.06 -15.48
C PRO A 223 21.63 -7.79 -14.77
N GLY A 224 20.52 -7.09 -14.55
CA GLY A 224 19.36 -7.60 -13.81
C GLY A 224 19.48 -7.54 -12.29
N LEU A 225 20.66 -7.29 -11.70
CA LEU A 225 20.81 -7.14 -10.26
C LEU A 225 20.62 -5.68 -9.83
N ALA A 226 19.75 -5.45 -8.84
CA ALA A 226 19.59 -4.13 -8.22
C ALA A 226 20.81 -3.78 -7.33
N LEU A 227 21.40 -2.61 -7.57
CA LEU A 227 22.53 -2.08 -6.80
C LEU A 227 22.09 -0.91 -5.93
N ALA A 228 22.26 -1.02 -4.62
CA ALA A 228 21.95 0.05 -3.68
C ALA A 228 22.96 1.21 -3.77
N VAL A 229 22.47 2.44 -3.95
CA VAL A 229 23.26 3.67 -4.07
C VAL A 229 22.52 4.84 -3.42
N GLU A 230 22.99 5.30 -2.26
CA GLU A 230 22.53 6.54 -1.58
C GLU A 230 21.00 6.74 -1.54
N GLY A 231 20.25 5.72 -1.13
CA GLY A 231 18.77 5.78 -1.05
C GLY A 231 18.04 5.47 -2.36
N TYR A 232 18.77 5.02 -3.37
CA TYR A 232 18.25 4.53 -4.64
C TYR A 232 18.68 3.10 -4.92
N GLN A 233 17.92 2.41 -5.77
CA GLN A 233 18.31 1.17 -6.43
C GLN A 233 18.62 1.44 -7.89
N LEU A 234 19.79 1.01 -8.34
CA LEU A 234 20.21 1.05 -9.73
C LEU A 234 20.05 -0.33 -10.34
N LEU A 235 19.17 -0.44 -11.34
CA LEU A 235 18.87 -1.68 -12.04
C LEU A 235 19.40 -1.58 -13.47
N ALA A 236 20.32 -2.48 -13.82
CA ALA A 236 20.85 -2.59 -15.17
C ALA A 236 19.92 -3.44 -16.04
N LEU A 237 19.36 -2.82 -17.08
CA LEU A 237 18.57 -3.55 -18.06
C LEU A 237 19.52 -4.30 -19.01
N PRO A 238 19.31 -5.62 -19.22
CA PRO A 238 20.16 -6.40 -20.10
C PRO A 238 20.06 -5.91 -21.55
N HIS A 239 21.16 -5.40 -22.10
CA HIS A 239 21.24 -4.92 -23.48
C HIS A 239 22.66 -5.10 -24.05
N VAL A 240 22.76 -5.38 -25.36
CA VAL A 240 23.97 -5.99 -25.97
C VAL A 240 25.04 -4.98 -26.39
N GLN A 241 24.69 -3.71 -26.64
CA GLN A 241 25.62 -2.69 -27.18
C GLN A 241 25.74 -1.41 -26.33
N GLU A 242 24.73 -1.12 -25.52
CA GLU A 242 24.62 0.06 -24.63
C GLU A 242 24.05 -0.39 -23.29
N LEU A 243 24.39 0.28 -22.19
CA LEU A 243 23.82 -0.02 -20.88
C LEU A 243 22.69 0.97 -20.58
N CYS A 244 21.51 0.43 -20.28
CA CYS A 244 20.40 1.22 -19.76
C CYS A 244 20.29 0.98 -18.26
N LEU A 245 20.29 2.06 -17.48
CA LEU A 245 20.18 2.01 -16.02
C LEU A 245 18.88 2.68 -15.59
N LEU A 246 18.11 1.98 -14.79
CA LEU A 246 16.95 2.53 -14.11
C LEU A 246 17.36 2.84 -12.66
N SER A 247 17.31 4.11 -12.27
CA SER A 247 17.47 4.51 -10.88
C SER A 247 16.10 4.69 -10.23
N LEU A 248 15.87 4.01 -9.13
CA LEU A 248 14.60 3.97 -8.40
C LEU A 248 14.81 4.49 -6.99
N GLN A 249 14.15 5.57 -6.61
CA GLN A 249 14.21 6.09 -5.26
C GLN A 249 13.28 5.27 -4.36
N GLU A 250 13.87 4.59 -3.38
CA GLU A 250 13.11 3.69 -2.51
C GLU A 250 12.11 4.45 -1.63
N LYS A 251 10.89 3.91 -1.52
CA LYS A 251 9.89 4.37 -0.54
C LYS A 251 10.08 3.68 0.81
N ALA A 252 10.54 2.42 0.79
CA ALA A 252 10.93 1.54 1.91
C ALA A 252 11.71 0.33 1.35
N LEU A 253 12.26 -0.53 2.22
CA LEU A 253 12.89 -1.81 1.84
C LEU A 253 11.89 -2.67 1.05
N LEU A 254 12.24 -2.99 -0.20
CA LEU A 254 11.46 -3.88 -1.06
C LEU A 254 11.43 -5.30 -0.49
N SER A 255 10.26 -5.92 -0.50
CA SER A 255 10.08 -7.34 -0.23
C SER A 255 10.69 -8.20 -1.35
N GLU A 256 10.95 -9.47 -1.05
CA GLU A 256 11.47 -10.44 -2.03
C GLU A 256 10.58 -10.55 -3.28
N ALA A 257 9.26 -10.53 -3.10
CA ALA A 257 8.30 -10.55 -4.21
C ALA A 257 8.34 -9.28 -5.08
N GLU A 258 8.61 -8.11 -4.49
CA GLU A 258 8.75 -6.85 -5.23
C GLU A 258 10.07 -6.81 -6.00
N LEU A 259 11.14 -7.39 -5.45
CA LEU A 259 12.42 -7.57 -6.14
C LEU A 259 12.29 -8.52 -7.33
N ASP A 260 11.58 -9.64 -7.17
CA ASP A 260 11.32 -10.58 -8.28
C ASP A 260 10.51 -9.93 -9.41
N ALA A 261 9.50 -9.13 -9.05
CA ALA A 261 8.73 -8.37 -10.04
C ALA A 261 9.59 -7.35 -10.79
N LEU A 262 10.49 -6.66 -10.08
CA LEU A 262 11.45 -5.73 -10.69
C LEU A 262 12.40 -6.42 -11.67
N HIS A 263 12.94 -7.59 -11.31
CA HIS A 263 13.81 -8.35 -12.21
C HIS A 263 13.06 -8.79 -13.48
N LEU A 264 11.83 -9.31 -13.34
CA LEU A 264 11.02 -9.70 -14.48
C LEU A 264 10.67 -8.50 -15.39
N LEU A 265 10.42 -7.33 -14.81
CA LEU A 265 10.25 -6.08 -15.56
C LEU A 265 11.52 -5.68 -16.31
N ALA A 266 12.69 -5.79 -15.66
CA ALA A 266 13.97 -5.45 -16.27
C ALA A 266 14.29 -6.34 -17.48
N ASP A 267 14.04 -7.63 -17.37
CA ASP A 267 14.24 -8.60 -18.46
C ASP A 267 13.35 -8.28 -19.66
N ASN A 268 12.06 -8.00 -19.42
CA ASN A 268 11.13 -7.61 -20.49
C ASN A 268 11.52 -6.28 -21.14
N ALA A 269 11.98 -5.31 -20.35
CA ALA A 269 12.48 -4.04 -20.85
C ALA A 269 13.74 -4.21 -21.70
N GLY A 270 14.69 -5.05 -21.28
CA GLY A 270 15.88 -5.40 -22.07
C GLY A 270 15.54 -6.06 -23.40
N ALA A 271 14.55 -6.94 -23.42
CA ALA A 271 14.04 -7.56 -24.64
C ALA A 271 13.41 -6.53 -25.61
N ALA A 272 12.58 -5.61 -25.10
CA ALA A 272 12.00 -4.53 -25.89
C ALA A 272 13.08 -3.58 -26.44
N LEU A 273 14.12 -3.30 -25.65
CA LEU A 273 15.23 -2.45 -26.04
C LEU A 273 16.08 -2.99 -27.17
N THR A 274 16.30 -4.31 -27.16
CA THR A 274 17.02 -5.00 -28.23
C THR A 274 16.30 -4.82 -29.57
N ARG A 275 14.97 -4.74 -29.56
CA ARG A 275 14.18 -4.47 -30.76
C ARG A 275 14.29 -3.02 -31.23
N CYS A 276 14.21 -2.04 -30.33
CA CYS A 276 14.27 -0.62 -30.69
C CYS A 276 15.68 -0.15 -31.12
N SER A 277 16.69 -1.01 -30.98
CA SER A 277 18.08 -0.76 -31.41
C SER A 277 18.44 -1.42 -32.74
N LEU A 278 17.48 -2.16 -33.36
CA LEU A 278 17.54 -2.70 -34.72
C LEU A 278 16.80 -1.77 -35.69
#